data_AF-A0A060C4U8-F1
#
_entry.id   AF-A0A060C4U8-F1
#
_cell.length_a   1.000
_cell.length_b   1.000
_cell.length_c   1.000
_cell.angle_alpha   90.00
_cell.angle_beta   90.00
_cell.angle_gamma   90.00
#
_symmetry.space_group_name_H-M   'P 1'
#
loop_
_entity.id
_entity.type
_entity.pdbx_description
1 polymer ?
#
loop_
_entity_poly.entity_id
_entity_poly.type
_entity_poly.pdbx_seq_one_letter_code
_entity_poly.pdbx_strand_id
1 'polypeptide(L)'
;MRIRNSAQLISLATADAFVSPMYWQALRYPHFMQQDMTVIHDGINCAYMAPDDSAALTLQPLSTPGESRVLSCSGASAVDDQPAVPEVPPTGGAGAGAFPQVRLWCCGGRTRSLPT
;
A
#
# COMPACT_ATOMS: atom_id res chain seq x y z
N MET A 1 24.55 2.03 -17.94
CA MET A 1 23.30 2.77 -18.25
C MET A 1 22.09 1.93 -17.85
N ARG A 2 21.15 2.48 -17.06
CA ARG A 2 19.95 1.76 -16.59
C ARG A 2 18.81 2.00 -17.59
N ILE A 3 18.70 1.13 -18.61
CA ILE A 3 17.73 1.31 -19.72
C ILE A 3 16.28 1.07 -19.26
N ARG A 4 16.06 0.35 -18.16
CA ARG A 4 14.72 -0.08 -17.71
C ARG A 4 13.72 1.07 -17.49
N ASN A 5 14.18 2.28 -17.15
CA ASN A 5 13.32 3.44 -16.88
C ASN A 5 13.42 4.52 -17.98
N SER A 6 14.02 4.21 -19.14
CA SER A 6 14.26 5.22 -20.19
C SER A 6 12.99 5.84 -20.74
N ALA A 7 11.96 5.02 -21.01
CA ALA A 7 10.67 5.50 -21.53
C ALA A 7 10.04 6.55 -20.61
N GLN A 8 10.02 6.27 -19.31
CA GLN A 8 9.53 7.20 -18.30
C GLN A 8 10.34 8.51 -18.29
N LEU A 9 11.67 8.43 -18.33
CA LEU A 9 12.53 9.62 -18.32
C LEU A 9 12.36 10.48 -19.59
N ILE A 10 12.12 9.86 -20.75
CA ILE A 10 11.84 10.59 -22.00
C ILE A 10 10.51 11.32 -21.89
N SER A 11 9.45 10.66 -21.41
CA SER A 11 8.15 11.30 -21.21
C SER A 11 8.24 12.47 -20.23
N LEU A 12 9.01 12.30 -19.15
CA LEU A 12 9.26 13.38 -18.20
C LEU A 12 9.99 14.53 -18.91
N ALA A 13 11.07 14.29 -19.64
CA ALA A 13 11.80 15.36 -20.33
C ALA A 13 10.97 16.26 -21.27
N THR A 14 9.79 15.79 -21.72
CA THR A 14 8.87 16.54 -22.58
C THR A 14 7.68 17.17 -21.87
N ALA A 15 7.41 16.86 -20.60
CA ALA A 15 6.26 17.38 -19.89
C ALA A 15 6.57 18.70 -19.17
N ASP A 16 5.53 19.52 -18.96
CA ASP A 16 5.67 20.86 -18.38
C ASP A 16 5.91 20.86 -16.86
N ALA A 17 5.46 19.81 -16.16
CA ALA A 17 5.64 19.64 -14.72
C ALA A 17 5.45 18.17 -14.31
N PHE A 18 6.09 17.78 -13.20
CA PHE A 18 5.96 16.43 -12.62
C PHE A 18 5.43 16.47 -11.20
N VAL A 19 4.69 15.43 -10.82
CA VAL A 19 4.26 15.23 -9.45
C VAL A 19 4.86 13.94 -8.92
N SER A 20 5.43 14.01 -7.72
CA SER A 20 5.90 12.84 -6.97
C SER A 20 5.08 12.64 -5.71
N PRO A 21 4.62 11.42 -5.39
CA PRO A 21 3.85 11.17 -4.17
C PRO A 21 4.66 11.38 -2.89
N MET A 22 5.99 11.21 -2.95
CA MET A 22 6.89 11.38 -1.80
C MET A 22 8.29 11.87 -2.19
N TYR A 23 8.91 12.62 -1.28
CA TYR A 23 10.27 13.15 -1.45
C TYR A 23 11.31 12.12 -1.85
N TRP A 24 11.34 10.95 -1.20
CA TRP A 24 12.35 9.94 -1.50
C TRP A 24 12.19 9.35 -2.91
N GLN A 25 10.97 9.34 -3.47
CA GLN A 25 10.72 8.92 -4.85
C GLN A 25 11.22 9.99 -5.83
N ALA A 26 10.99 11.28 -5.53
CA ALA A 26 11.53 12.38 -6.32
C ALA A 26 13.06 12.35 -6.41
N LEU A 27 13.74 12.03 -5.30
CA LEU A 27 15.20 11.93 -5.24
C LEU A 27 15.79 10.79 -6.10
N ARG A 28 14.96 9.89 -6.65
CA ARG A 28 15.42 8.82 -7.56
C ARG A 28 15.72 9.31 -8.98
N TYR A 29 15.29 10.53 -9.33
CA TYR A 29 15.53 11.13 -10.64
C TYR A 29 16.84 11.93 -10.70
N PRO A 30 17.41 12.15 -11.90
CA PRO A 30 18.54 13.06 -12.06
C PRO A 30 18.24 14.47 -11.54
N HIS A 31 19.23 15.13 -10.93
CA HIS A 31 19.06 16.44 -10.27
C HIS A 31 18.41 17.50 -11.17
N PHE A 32 18.77 17.55 -12.46
CA PHE A 32 18.23 18.54 -13.39
C PHE A 32 16.72 18.38 -13.64
N MET A 33 16.15 17.18 -13.45
CA MET A 33 14.70 16.93 -13.57
C MET A 33 13.95 17.14 -12.26
N GLN A 34 14.66 17.18 -11.12
CA GLN A 34 14.03 17.39 -9.82
C GLN A 34 13.51 18.82 -9.66
N GLN A 35 14.05 19.78 -10.42
CA GLN A 35 13.69 21.20 -10.35
C GLN A 35 12.27 21.46 -10.89
N ASP A 36 11.80 20.63 -11.83
CA ASP A 36 10.47 20.73 -12.45
C ASP A 36 9.43 19.81 -11.76
N MET A 37 9.81 19.23 -10.61
CA MET A 37 9.00 18.26 -9.88
C MET A 37 8.43 18.86 -8.60
N THR A 38 7.14 18.61 -8.36
CA THR A 38 6.45 18.97 -7.13
C THR A 38 6.12 17.71 -6.33
N VAL A 39 6.37 17.71 -5.02
CA VAL A 39 5.92 16.62 -4.14
C VAL A 39 4.51 16.92 -3.65
N ILE A 40 3.56 16.03 -3.96
CA ILE A 40 2.18 16.12 -3.48
C ILE A 40 1.82 14.79 -2.85
N HIS A 41 1.51 14.81 -1.56
CA HIS A 41 1.03 13.65 -0.83
C HIS A 41 -0.45 13.45 -1.13
N ASP A 42 -0.81 12.33 -1.78
CA ASP A 42 -2.20 11.96 -1.97
C ASP A 42 -2.78 11.48 -0.63
N GLY A 43 -3.78 12.20 -0.14
CA GLY A 43 -4.42 11.97 1.15
C GLY A 43 -5.78 11.31 0.99
N ILE A 44 -6.21 10.57 2.01
CA ILE A 44 -7.58 10.06 2.06
C ILE A 44 -8.50 11.09 2.70
N ASN A 45 -9.77 11.13 2.26
CA ASN A 45 -10.78 11.94 2.91
C ASN A 45 -11.17 11.31 4.26
N CYS A 46 -10.56 11.78 5.34
CA CYS A 46 -10.80 11.27 6.69
C CYS A 46 -12.24 11.52 7.18
N ALA A 47 -12.92 12.57 6.70
CA ALA A 47 -14.31 12.81 7.07
C ALA A 47 -15.25 11.78 6.44
N TYR A 48 -14.98 11.38 5.20
CA TYR A 48 -15.73 10.33 4.52
C TYR A 48 -15.39 8.93 5.02
N MET A 49 -14.11 8.65 5.29
CA MET A 49 -13.65 7.33 5.73
C MET A 49 -13.73 7.11 7.25
N ALA A 50 -14.17 8.11 8.02
CA ALA A 50 -14.44 7.94 9.43
C ALA A 50 -15.54 6.88 9.63
N PRO A 51 -15.40 5.99 10.64
CA PRO A 51 -16.50 5.13 11.03
C PRO A 51 -17.73 5.97 11.41
N ASP A 52 -18.91 5.51 11.03
CA ASP A 52 -20.16 6.08 11.54
C ASP A 52 -20.32 5.69 13.02
N ASP A 53 -20.35 6.70 13.90
CA ASP A 53 -20.49 6.51 15.35
C ASP A 53 -21.79 5.81 15.74
N SER A 54 -22.80 5.81 14.86
CA SER A 54 -24.08 5.14 15.07
C SER A 54 -24.14 3.73 14.46
N ALA A 55 -23.14 3.34 13.66
CA ALA A 55 -23.12 2.03 13.03
C ALA A 55 -22.69 0.94 14.02
N ALA A 56 -23.49 -0.11 14.11
CA ALA A 56 -23.15 -1.32 14.86
C ALA A 56 -22.77 -2.44 13.89
N LEU A 57 -21.61 -3.05 14.11
CA LEU A 57 -21.14 -4.22 13.37
C LEU A 57 -21.14 -5.44 14.29
N THR A 58 -22.02 -6.41 14.01
CA THR A 58 -21.98 -7.72 14.68
C THR A 58 -20.84 -8.55 14.10
N LEU A 59 -19.75 -8.67 14.85
CA LEU A 59 -18.62 -9.50 14.47
C LEU A 59 -18.94 -10.97 14.76
N GLN A 60 -18.75 -11.84 13.77
CA GLN A 60 -18.71 -13.28 14.02
C GLN A 60 -17.44 -13.59 14.82
N PRO A 61 -17.54 -14.37 15.91
CA PRO A 61 -16.37 -14.71 16.69
C PRO A 61 -15.39 -15.48 15.81
N LEU A 62 -14.17 -14.96 15.67
CA LEU A 62 -13.08 -15.75 15.14
C LEU A 62 -12.73 -16.82 16.18
N SER A 63 -12.65 -18.07 15.74
CA SER A 63 -12.19 -19.21 16.56
C SER A 63 -10.74 -18.98 16.98
N THR A 64 -10.55 -18.27 18.08
CA THR A 64 -9.26 -17.92 18.67
C THR A 64 -9.21 -18.45 20.10
N PRO A 65 -8.13 -19.13 20.54
CA PRO A 65 -8.02 -19.61 21.91
C PRO A 65 -7.72 -18.45 22.87
N GLY A 66 -8.46 -18.37 23.98
CA GLY A 66 -8.19 -17.42 25.07
C GLY A 66 -8.13 -15.95 24.63
N GLU A 67 -7.39 -15.13 25.36
CA GLU A 67 -7.09 -13.75 24.97
C GLU A 67 -6.08 -13.74 23.81
N SER A 68 -6.57 -13.55 22.59
CA SER A 68 -5.75 -13.46 21.38
C SER A 68 -5.68 -12.02 20.85
N ARG A 69 -4.50 -11.59 20.40
CA ARG A 69 -4.32 -10.31 19.69
C ARG A 69 -4.28 -10.58 18.18
N VAL A 70 -5.17 -9.93 17.43
CA VAL A 70 -5.25 -10.06 15.97
C VAL A 70 -4.50 -8.90 15.30
N LEU A 71 -3.53 -9.23 14.46
CA LEU A 71 -2.90 -8.28 13.55
C LEU A 71 -3.56 -8.44 12.16
N SER A 72 -4.29 -7.41 11.73
CA SER A 72 -4.84 -7.36 10.38
C SER A 72 -3.85 -6.66 9.45
N CYS A 73 -3.45 -7.34 8.38
CA CYS A 73 -2.77 -6.73 7.27
C CYS A 73 -3.69 -6.79 6.05
N SER A 74 -4.08 -5.61 5.55
CA SER A 74 -4.77 -5.50 4.27
C SER A 74 -3.79 -4.93 3.26
N GLY A 75 -3.52 -5.70 2.22
CA GLY A 75 -2.97 -5.18 0.98
C GLY A 75 -4.13 -4.90 0.05
N ALA A 76 -4.30 -3.66 -0.39
CA ALA A 76 -5.11 -3.39 -1.57
C ALA A 76 -4.30 -3.89 -2.77
N SER A 77 -4.43 -5.18 -3.10
CA SER A 77 -3.92 -5.68 -4.37
C SER A 77 -4.80 -5.11 -5.47
N ALA A 78 -4.45 -3.93 -5.96
CA ALA A 78 -4.75 -3.60 -7.35
C ALA A 78 -4.11 -4.72 -8.19
N VAL A 79 -4.88 -5.31 -9.10
CA VAL A 79 -4.34 -6.20 -10.14
C VAL A 79 -3.50 -5.29 -11.04
N ASP A 80 -2.27 -5.06 -10.63
CA ASP A 80 -1.25 -4.40 -11.42
C ASP A 80 -0.17 -5.46 -11.64
N ASP A 81 0.26 -5.63 -12.87
CA ASP A 81 1.29 -6.57 -13.33
C ASP A 81 2.69 -6.12 -12.84
N GLN A 82 2.75 -5.39 -11.72
CA GLN A 82 3.98 -5.05 -11.04
C GLN A 82 4.61 -6.35 -10.56
N PRO A 83 5.93 -6.56 -10.77
CA PRO A 83 6.63 -7.62 -10.09
C PRO A 83 6.38 -7.39 -8.60
N ALA A 84 5.80 -8.39 -7.94
CA ALA A 84 5.60 -8.36 -6.51
C ALA A 84 6.84 -7.74 -5.88
N VAL A 85 6.67 -6.63 -5.17
CA VAL A 85 7.66 -6.23 -4.17
C VAL A 85 7.94 -7.52 -3.42
N PRO A 86 9.20 -8.01 -3.33
CA PRO A 86 9.47 -9.28 -2.68
C PRO A 86 8.71 -9.20 -1.36
N GLU A 87 7.70 -10.06 -1.26
CA GLU A 87 6.78 -10.10 -0.13
C GLU A 87 7.67 -9.93 1.08
N VAL A 88 7.45 -8.85 1.87
CA VAL A 88 8.17 -8.70 3.12
C VAL A 88 7.96 -10.05 3.79
N PRO A 89 9.01 -10.90 3.91
CA PRO A 89 8.81 -12.23 4.41
C PRO A 89 8.14 -12.00 5.75
N PRO A 90 7.02 -12.69 6.06
CA PRO A 90 6.36 -12.46 7.31
C PRO A 90 7.45 -12.61 8.37
N THR A 91 7.82 -11.50 9.00
CA THR A 91 8.69 -11.54 10.18
C THR A 91 7.89 -12.15 11.35
N GLY A 92 6.78 -12.84 11.07
CA GLY A 92 6.14 -13.82 11.94
C GLY A 92 6.81 -15.20 11.89
N GLY A 93 7.63 -15.54 10.89
CA GLY A 93 8.32 -16.84 10.85
C GLY A 93 9.38 -17.00 11.95
N ALA A 94 10.13 -15.93 12.24
CA ALA A 94 11.14 -15.94 13.30
C ALA A 94 10.56 -15.67 14.71
N GLY A 95 9.29 -15.23 14.79
CA GLY A 95 8.60 -14.88 16.04
C GLY A 95 7.47 -15.85 16.45
N ALA A 96 7.11 -16.82 15.61
CA ALA A 96 6.04 -17.78 15.92
C ALA A 96 6.32 -18.62 17.18
N GLY A 97 7.59 -18.74 17.59
CA GLY A 97 7.98 -19.34 18.87
C GLY A 97 8.00 -18.39 20.07
N ALA A 98 7.92 -17.06 19.85
CA ALA A 98 8.11 -16.06 20.90
C ALA A 98 6.81 -15.47 21.47
N PHE A 99 5.70 -15.49 20.71
CA PHE A 99 4.40 -14.93 21.14
C PHE A 99 3.21 -15.81 20.67
N PRO A 100 2.87 -16.89 21.39
CA PRO A 100 1.79 -17.83 21.00
C PRO A 100 0.39 -17.21 20.89
N GLN A 101 0.20 -15.99 21.40
CA GLN A 101 -1.06 -15.25 21.44
C GLN A 101 -1.32 -14.31 20.26
N VAL A 102 -0.41 -14.20 19.29
CA VAL A 102 -0.55 -13.29 18.13
C VAL A 102 -0.85 -14.10 16.85
N ARG A 103 -1.94 -13.76 16.15
CA ARG A 103 -2.27 -14.33 14.83
C ARG A 103 -2.34 -13.24 13.76
N LEU A 104 -1.73 -13.52 12.61
CA LEU A 104 -1.79 -12.68 11.41
C LEU A 104 -3.00 -13.07 10.56
N TRP A 105 -3.84 -12.09 10.22
CA TRP A 105 -4.96 -12.27 9.28
C TRP A 105 -4.73 -11.41 8.04
N CYS A 106 -4.60 -12.05 6.87
CA CYS A 106 -4.50 -11.39 5.57
C CYS A 106 -5.88 -11.37 4.90
N CYS A 107 -6.46 -10.20 4.65
CA CYS A 107 -7.68 -10.07 3.87
C CYS A 107 -7.35 -9.75 2.41
N GLY A 108 -7.66 -10.67 1.49
CA GLY A 108 -7.50 -10.46 0.05
C GLY A 108 -8.70 -9.69 -0.53
N GLY A 109 -8.44 -8.59 -1.23
CA GLY A 109 -9.47 -7.85 -1.96
C GLY A 109 -9.93 -8.59 -3.22
N ARG A 110 -11.25 -8.65 -3.46
CA ARG A 110 -11.82 -9.01 -4.77
C ARG A 110 -12.46 -7.77 -5.37
N THR A 111 -11.95 -7.29 -6.50
CA THR A 111 -12.60 -6.24 -7.31
C THR A 111 -13.86 -6.82 -7.96
N ARG A 112 -15.04 -6.26 -7.66
CA ARG A 112 -16.26 -6.53 -8.42
C ARG A 112 -16.25 -5.69 -9.68
N SER A 113 -16.46 -6.30 -10.84
CA SER A 113 -16.81 -5.57 -12.06
C SER A 113 -18.21 -4.95 -11.89
N LEU A 114 -18.34 -3.65 -12.17
CA LEU A 114 -19.63 -2.98 -12.29
C LEU A 114 -20.29 -3.43 -13.60
N PRO A 115 -21.60 -3.78 -13.61
CA PRO A 115 -22.33 -3.98 -14.86
C PRO A 115 -22.53 -2.64 -15.56
N THR A 116 -22.31 -2.64 -16.88
CA THR A 116 -22.44 -1.51 -17.82
C THR A 116 -23.88 -1.03 -17.95
#